data_AF-A0A956I3G6-F1
#
_entry.id   AF-A0A956I3G6-F1
#
_cell.length_a   1.000
_cell.length_b   1.000
_cell.length_c   1.000
_cell.angle_alpha   90.00
_cell.angle_beta   90.00
_cell.angle_gamma   90.00
#
_symmetry.space_group_name_H-M   'P 1'
#
loop_
_entity.id
_entity.type
_entity.pdbx_description
1 polymer ?
#
loop_
_entity_poly.entity_id
_entity_poly.type
_entity_poly.pdbx_seq_one_letter_code
_entity_poly.pdbx_strand_id
1 'polypeptide(L)'
;MAVPADMAELEERCWALAGERMVAEPMATVLANAGPLATRLLSAFVDDPEVPVATFFAEDAADVRDVLAPEGWATVAEAFLRWAGHSLERDDRWVAAVDGIDQAPPLDPKAFPAWLMRHGVRRRLTDPLKNAEPLGADPRVRFDLHQMGSRTIEDALEGRLSVRDRDALRDAARSYLSWAAGRLRLRRAREEYWNRDLEPKVLRDAAARLKALLQMLDRRDARAVPVPLGDAVFAPSADGFSLELRVERQQAWRGSVTVSIHLLEMEAGGVALHRGGGAAGDDGLVRLCAEHAMDAICDDEHELHAGFRAILDRPRWAHLLADLEREVEPWAPTGPFEEDERLIWRIGERDGVVFVEAALQKRKKRSGWTRGRGVDQQQLASRALDMDPRDQAVLRALDDRFGRGGSDGEALLALVGHPRVVSADRSTVPVRVRRRGLDVRFEEVRSDLHLAFRVGDQTFTPSALRDIELDRGHVAFFEPSGDVVTVAEVPPPIWTLIDVWERWSTGLPPAADDALLALLDRLPDAVGRELPPRLRGEAIAADPRLVARLEPLPGGGLATTLLARPLPGGPVQPPGEGPIHLLGVLDAR
;
A
#
# COMPACT_ATOMS: atom_id res chain seq x y z
N MET A 1 -5.61 8.33 24.92
CA MET A 1 -5.65 8.97 26.25
C MET A 1 -6.13 10.40 26.08
N ALA A 2 -6.89 10.97 27.03
CA ALA A 2 -7.26 12.39 26.96
C ALA A 2 -6.00 13.25 27.01
N VAL A 3 -5.88 14.26 26.15
CA VAL A 3 -4.73 15.17 26.14
C VAL A 3 -4.70 15.92 27.48
N PRO A 4 -3.56 15.95 28.20
CA PRO A 4 -3.42 16.74 29.43
C PRO A 4 -3.81 18.19 29.20
N ALA A 5 -4.46 18.84 30.15
CA ALA A 5 -4.91 20.22 30.01
C ALA A 5 -3.74 21.21 30.00
N ASP A 6 -2.69 20.91 30.79
CA ASP A 6 -1.52 21.74 31.01
C ASP A 6 -0.25 20.91 31.27
N MET A 7 0.87 21.60 31.47
CA MET A 7 2.18 20.98 31.71
C MET A 7 2.27 20.23 33.04
N ALA A 8 1.57 20.68 34.08
CA ALA A 8 1.59 20.03 35.38
C ALA A 8 0.89 18.66 35.30
N GLU A 9 -0.23 18.58 34.60
CA GLU A 9 -0.93 17.31 34.35
C GLU A 9 -0.11 16.38 33.44
N LEU A 10 0.59 16.93 32.43
CA LEU A 10 1.50 16.14 31.60
C LEU A 10 2.67 15.58 32.41
N GLU A 11 3.29 16.40 33.25
CA GLU A 11 4.40 16.01 34.13
C GLU A 11 3.97 14.90 35.10
N GLU A 12 2.83 15.07 35.79
CA GLU A 12 2.29 14.07 36.72
C GLU A 12 2.09 12.72 36.04
N ARG A 13 1.52 12.74 34.83
CA ARG A 13 1.31 11.51 34.04
C ARG A 13 2.61 10.90 33.55
N CYS A 14 3.59 11.71 33.16
CA CYS A 14 4.91 11.21 32.77
C CYS A 14 5.64 10.57 33.95
N TRP A 15 5.58 11.16 35.14
CA TRP A 15 6.10 10.55 36.36
C TRP A 15 5.39 9.26 36.73
N ALA A 16 4.06 9.21 36.60
CA ALA A 16 3.27 8.02 36.87
C ALA A 16 3.62 6.85 35.92
N LEU A 17 4.01 7.14 34.68
CA LEU A 17 4.35 6.13 33.67
C LEU A 17 5.84 5.77 33.65
N ALA A 18 6.73 6.76 33.75
CA ALA A 18 8.17 6.61 33.52
C ALA A 18 9.01 6.54 34.82
N GLY A 19 8.49 7.06 35.94
CA GLY A 19 9.20 7.07 37.22
C GLY A 19 10.60 7.68 37.12
N GLU A 20 11.61 6.97 37.65
CA GLU A 20 13.01 7.42 37.69
C GLU A 20 13.63 7.71 36.30
N ARG A 21 13.05 7.21 35.21
CA ARG A 21 13.50 7.51 33.84
C ARG A 21 13.42 9.01 33.51
N MET A 22 12.52 9.75 34.15
CA MET A 22 12.45 11.20 34.04
C MET A 22 13.78 11.88 34.42
N VAL A 23 14.51 11.32 35.39
CA VAL A 23 15.78 11.88 35.88
C VAL A 23 16.98 11.27 35.17
N ALA A 24 16.84 10.03 34.69
CA ALA A 24 17.95 9.27 34.12
C ALA A 24 18.12 9.48 32.60
N GLU A 25 17.03 9.70 31.87
CA GLU A 25 17.08 9.81 30.41
C GLU A 25 17.14 11.26 29.94
N PRO A 26 17.94 11.56 28.90
CA PRO A 26 18.03 12.89 28.33
C PRO A 26 16.83 13.20 27.44
N MET A 27 16.53 14.49 27.25
CA MET A 27 15.44 14.97 26.39
C MET A 27 15.55 14.47 24.93
N ALA A 28 16.76 14.11 24.48
CA ALA A 28 17.01 13.43 23.22
C ALA A 28 16.19 12.15 23.03
N THR A 29 15.88 11.41 24.10
CA THR A 29 15.06 10.18 24.00
C THR A 29 13.60 10.52 23.74
N VAL A 30 13.06 11.59 24.32
CA VAL A 30 11.71 12.10 24.01
C VAL A 30 11.66 12.56 22.55
N LEU A 31 12.67 13.30 22.09
CA LEU A 31 12.78 13.77 20.70
C LEU A 31 12.88 12.61 19.69
N ALA A 32 13.54 11.52 20.06
CA ALA A 32 13.65 10.31 19.24
C ALA A 32 12.31 9.57 19.10
N ASN A 33 11.45 9.63 20.13
CA ASN A 33 10.12 9.04 20.14
C ASN A 33 9.02 9.99 19.58
N ALA A 34 9.39 11.23 19.28
CA ALA A 34 8.50 12.25 18.79
C ALA A 34 8.32 12.16 17.26
N GLY A 35 7.10 12.39 16.77
CA GLY A 35 6.87 12.58 15.33
C GLY A 35 7.49 13.90 14.82
N PRO A 36 7.69 14.08 13.51
CA PRO A 36 8.44 15.23 12.95
C PRO A 36 7.94 16.61 13.40
N LEU A 37 6.61 16.75 13.58
CA LEU A 37 6.01 17.97 14.09
C LEU A 37 6.36 18.18 15.57
N ALA A 38 6.21 17.16 16.41
CA ALA A 38 6.57 17.22 17.83
C ALA A 38 8.07 17.50 18.00
N THR A 39 8.95 16.83 17.26
CA THR A 39 10.40 17.09 17.28
C THR A 39 10.69 18.55 16.94
N ARG A 40 10.10 19.08 15.85
CA ARG A 40 10.31 20.48 15.46
C ARG A 40 9.82 21.46 16.51
N LEU A 41 8.67 21.19 17.13
CA LEU A 41 8.12 22.04 18.18
C LEU A 41 8.99 21.98 19.43
N LEU A 42 9.37 20.78 19.90
CA LEU A 42 10.20 20.59 21.09
C LEU A 42 11.62 21.13 20.92
N SER A 43 12.25 20.97 19.76
CA SER A 43 13.59 21.53 19.49
C SER A 43 13.64 23.06 19.52
N ALA A 44 12.49 23.75 19.51
CA ALA A 44 12.45 25.20 19.71
C ALA A 44 12.50 25.61 21.20
N PHE A 45 12.29 24.66 22.11
CA PHE A 45 12.23 24.86 23.57
C PHE A 45 13.26 24.01 24.33
N VAL A 46 14.07 23.22 23.63
CA VAL A 46 15.12 22.37 24.22
C VAL A 46 16.45 22.90 23.74
N ASP A 47 17.12 23.69 24.59
CA ASP A 47 18.42 24.29 24.28
C ASP A 47 19.55 23.24 24.26
N ASP A 48 19.47 22.24 25.15
CA ASP A 48 20.41 21.13 25.21
C ASP A 48 19.63 19.80 25.31
N PRO A 49 19.65 18.94 24.27
CA PRO A 49 18.92 17.69 24.27
C PRO A 49 19.51 16.65 25.24
N GLU A 50 20.70 16.87 25.81
CA GLU A 50 21.32 15.96 26.78
C GLU A 50 20.83 16.19 28.23
N VAL A 51 20.03 17.22 28.49
CA VAL A 51 19.49 17.45 29.84
C VAL A 51 18.44 16.39 30.19
N PRO A 52 18.35 15.95 31.47
CA PRO A 52 17.30 15.04 31.91
C PRO A 52 15.91 15.54 31.58
N VAL A 53 14.99 14.61 31.25
CA VAL A 53 13.60 14.96 30.94
C VAL A 53 12.92 15.74 32.08
N ALA A 54 13.22 15.41 33.34
CA ALA A 54 12.72 16.14 34.51
C ALA A 54 13.16 17.61 34.53
N THR A 55 14.35 17.93 34.01
CA THR A 55 14.87 19.29 33.95
C THR A 55 14.05 20.16 33.00
N PHE A 56 13.57 19.58 31.88
CA PHE A 56 12.66 20.28 30.97
C PHE A 56 11.37 20.76 31.66
N PHE A 57 10.84 19.95 32.59
CA PHE A 57 9.66 20.32 33.38
C PHE A 57 9.94 21.40 34.45
N ALA A 58 11.19 21.50 34.91
CA ALA A 58 11.58 22.43 35.96
C ALA A 58 11.98 23.83 35.44
N GLU A 59 12.60 23.92 34.26
CA GLU A 59 13.25 25.16 33.80
C GLU A 59 12.48 25.85 32.66
N ASP A 60 11.86 25.10 31.73
CA ASP A 60 11.35 25.65 30.46
C ASP A 60 9.87 25.33 30.15
N ALA A 61 9.20 24.55 31.00
CA ALA A 61 7.90 23.97 30.67
C ALA A 61 6.73 24.95 30.59
N ALA A 62 6.66 25.94 31.48
CA ALA A 62 5.46 26.78 31.62
C ALA A 62 5.09 27.51 30.32
N ASP A 63 6.09 27.92 29.54
CA ASP A 63 5.88 28.70 28.31
C ASP A 63 5.45 27.83 27.11
N VAL A 64 5.76 26.53 27.11
CA VAL A 64 5.50 25.63 25.98
C VAL A 64 4.00 25.50 25.70
N ARG A 65 3.19 25.29 26.75
CA ARG A 65 1.74 25.17 26.60
C ARG A 65 1.10 26.46 26.11
N ASP A 66 1.58 27.60 26.62
CA ASP A 66 1.00 28.92 26.39
C ASP A 66 1.34 29.46 24.99
N VAL A 67 2.48 29.06 24.44
CA VAL A 67 2.92 29.45 23.09
C VAL A 67 2.31 28.56 22.01
N LEU A 68 1.98 27.30 22.32
CA LEU A 68 1.45 26.35 21.34
C LEU A 68 -0.07 26.45 21.18
N ALA A 69 -0.52 26.40 19.92
CA ALA A 69 -1.91 26.13 19.61
C ALA A 69 -2.34 24.75 20.19
N PRO A 70 -3.64 24.53 20.46
CA PRO A 70 -4.12 23.27 21.07
C PRO A 70 -3.65 21.99 20.37
N GLU A 71 -3.54 22.01 19.05
CA GLU A 71 -3.07 20.89 18.22
C GLU A 71 -1.56 20.64 18.40
N GLY A 72 -0.77 21.71 18.48
CA GLY A 72 0.67 21.64 18.75
C GLY A 72 0.93 21.12 20.17
N TRP A 73 0.12 21.56 21.13
CA TRP A 73 0.14 21.04 22.49
C TRP A 73 -0.19 19.55 22.54
N ALA A 74 -1.27 19.11 21.89
CA ALA A 74 -1.65 17.70 21.83
C ALA A 74 -0.53 16.83 21.25
N THR A 75 0.13 17.33 20.20
CA THR A 75 1.26 16.65 19.55
C THR A 75 2.47 16.52 20.48
N VAL A 76 2.79 17.57 21.24
CA VAL A 76 3.88 17.55 22.24
C VAL A 76 3.55 16.63 23.40
N ALA A 77 2.34 16.75 23.96
CA ALA A 77 1.89 15.91 25.06
C ALA A 77 1.84 14.42 24.68
N GLU A 78 1.43 14.11 23.45
CA GLU A 78 1.47 12.73 22.95
C GLU A 78 2.90 12.19 22.87
N ALA A 79 3.87 12.99 22.42
CA ALA A 79 5.27 12.56 22.36
C ALA A 79 5.83 12.20 23.74
N PHE A 80 5.58 13.04 24.75
CA PHE A 80 5.96 12.77 26.14
C PHE A 80 5.26 11.55 26.72
N LEU A 81 3.94 11.45 26.54
CA LEU A 81 3.17 10.30 27.06
C LEU A 81 3.54 8.99 26.35
N ARG A 82 3.92 9.04 25.07
CA ARG A 82 4.41 7.89 24.31
C ARG A 82 5.77 7.45 24.84
N TRP A 83 6.72 8.37 25.00
CA TRP A 83 8.02 8.08 25.62
C TRP A 83 7.89 7.56 27.06
N ALA A 84 7.00 8.16 27.86
CA ALA A 84 6.78 7.77 29.24
C ALA A 84 6.08 6.41 29.34
N GLY A 85 5.14 6.13 28.43
CA GLY A 85 4.40 4.87 28.32
C GLY A 85 5.23 3.71 27.74
N HIS A 86 6.33 3.99 27.03
CA HIS A 86 7.33 2.98 26.67
C HIS A 86 8.02 2.49 27.95
N SER A 87 7.45 1.48 28.59
CA SER A 87 8.14 0.77 29.66
C SER A 87 9.30 -0.01 29.02
N LEU A 88 10.54 0.36 29.34
CA LEU A 88 11.73 -0.42 29.01
C LEU A 88 11.50 -1.90 29.40
N GLU A 89 10.92 -2.16 30.57
CA GLU A 89 10.61 -3.52 31.03
C GLU A 89 9.47 -4.25 30.27
N ARG A 90 8.60 -3.56 29.51
CA ARG A 90 7.47 -4.19 28.81
C ARG A 90 7.69 -4.40 27.31
N ASP A 91 8.59 -3.65 26.67
CA ASP A 91 9.03 -3.93 25.28
C ASP A 91 10.22 -4.91 25.20
N ASP A 92 10.83 -5.25 26.34
CA ASP A 92 12.03 -6.08 26.39
C ASP A 92 11.83 -7.54 26.00
N ARG A 93 10.61 -8.08 25.95
CA ARG A 93 10.45 -9.53 25.66
C ARG A 93 10.89 -9.91 24.24
N TRP A 94 10.94 -8.95 23.31
CA TRP A 94 11.25 -9.20 21.90
C TRP A 94 12.59 -8.64 21.44
N VAL A 95 12.98 -7.45 21.92
CA VAL A 95 14.30 -6.88 21.65
C VAL A 95 15.35 -7.47 22.62
N ALA A 96 15.05 -7.61 23.92
CA ALA A 96 16.01 -8.18 24.88
C ALA A 96 16.25 -9.70 24.69
N ALA A 97 15.39 -10.43 23.98
CA ALA A 97 15.69 -11.83 23.65
C ALA A 97 16.79 -11.97 22.58
N VAL A 98 16.89 -11.00 21.66
CA VAL A 98 17.93 -10.89 20.64
C VAL A 98 19.20 -10.25 21.22
N ASP A 99 19.06 -9.30 22.15
CA ASP A 99 20.17 -8.65 22.84
C ASP A 99 20.71 -9.43 24.06
N GLY A 100 19.96 -10.38 24.60
CA GLY A 100 20.35 -11.12 25.82
C GLY A 100 21.40 -12.22 25.61
N ILE A 101 22.23 -12.13 24.58
CA ILE A 101 23.55 -12.77 24.63
C ILE A 101 24.49 -11.76 25.25
N ASP A 102 24.58 -11.83 26.57
CA ASP A 102 25.37 -10.92 27.41
C ASP A 102 26.87 -10.86 27.03
N GLN A 103 27.34 -11.73 26.13
CA GLN A 103 28.73 -11.81 25.70
C GLN A 103 28.86 -11.88 24.18
N ALA A 104 29.28 -10.77 23.59
CA ALA A 104 29.74 -10.71 22.20
C ALA A 104 30.80 -11.79 21.92
N PRO A 105 30.90 -12.32 20.68
CA PRO A 105 31.88 -13.33 20.33
C PRO A 105 33.29 -12.87 20.74
N PRO A 106 34.08 -13.71 21.44
CA PRO A 106 35.39 -13.31 21.94
C PRO A 106 36.33 -13.03 20.76
N LEU A 107 37.19 -12.02 20.92
CA LEU A 107 38.23 -11.70 19.93
C LEU A 107 39.38 -12.71 19.91
N ASP A 108 39.55 -13.46 21.00
CA ASP A 108 40.57 -14.51 21.11
C ASP A 108 40.27 -15.65 20.12
N PRO A 109 41.17 -15.94 19.15
CA PRO A 109 40.99 -17.01 18.18
C PRO A 109 40.84 -18.40 18.80
N LYS A 110 41.34 -18.63 20.03
CA LYS A 110 41.19 -19.92 20.72
C LYS A 110 39.80 -20.09 21.34
N ALA A 111 39.23 -19.03 21.92
CA ALA A 111 37.89 -19.03 22.50
C ALA A 111 36.77 -18.93 21.46
N PHE A 112 37.02 -18.32 20.30
CA PHE A 112 36.01 -18.05 19.28
C PHE A 112 35.33 -19.32 18.72
N PRO A 113 36.03 -20.41 18.34
CA PRO A 113 35.38 -21.65 17.92
C PRO A 113 34.48 -22.28 18.99
N ALA A 114 34.87 -22.22 20.26
CA ALA A 114 34.08 -22.73 21.36
C ALA A 114 32.79 -21.92 21.55
N TRP A 115 32.86 -20.58 21.39
CA TRP A 115 31.70 -19.70 21.40
C TRP A 115 30.74 -20.04 20.24
N LEU A 116 31.23 -20.17 19.01
CA LEU A 116 30.41 -20.52 17.84
C LEU A 116 29.67 -21.86 18.01
N MET A 117 30.35 -22.85 18.61
CA MET A 117 29.76 -24.16 18.88
C MET A 117 28.71 -24.10 20.00
N ARG A 118 29.02 -23.41 21.11
CA ARG A 118 28.09 -23.22 22.24
C ARG A 118 26.78 -22.57 21.78
N HIS A 119 26.88 -21.56 20.93
CA HIS A 119 25.74 -20.78 20.44
C HIS A 119 25.14 -21.31 19.13
N GLY A 120 25.68 -22.38 18.55
CA GLY A 120 25.13 -23.03 17.35
C GLY A 120 25.18 -22.18 16.07
N VAL A 121 26.03 -21.16 16.01
CA VAL A 121 26.09 -20.20 14.88
C VAL A 121 27.30 -20.40 13.96
N ARG A 122 28.04 -21.49 14.09
CA ARG A 122 29.20 -21.79 13.21
C ARG A 122 28.87 -21.70 11.71
N ARG A 123 27.69 -22.17 11.30
CA ARG A 123 27.25 -22.12 9.88
C ARG A 123 27.04 -20.70 9.36
N ARG A 124 26.89 -19.71 10.26
CA ARG A 124 26.69 -18.29 9.90
C ARG A 124 27.97 -17.59 9.44
N LEU A 125 29.13 -18.22 9.64
CA LEU A 125 30.41 -17.70 9.11
C LEU A 125 30.40 -17.57 7.57
N THR A 126 29.68 -18.46 6.89
CA THR A 126 29.55 -18.44 5.42
C THR A 126 28.43 -17.54 4.92
N ASP A 127 27.76 -16.78 5.80
CA ASP A 127 26.72 -15.84 5.38
C ASP A 127 27.34 -14.63 4.67
N PRO A 128 26.66 -14.07 3.65
CA PRO A 128 27.12 -12.85 2.99
C PRO A 128 27.36 -11.73 4.00
N LEU A 129 28.47 -11.03 3.87
CA LEU A 129 28.86 -9.95 4.77
C LEU A 129 27.83 -8.81 4.78
N LYS A 130 27.15 -8.57 3.65
CA LYS A 130 26.05 -7.61 3.55
C LYS A 130 24.91 -7.87 4.55
N ASN A 131 24.77 -9.08 5.09
CA ASN A 131 23.78 -9.36 6.12
C ASN A 131 24.08 -8.64 7.45
N ALA A 132 25.32 -8.19 7.67
CA ALA A 132 25.68 -7.37 8.82
C ALA A 132 25.42 -5.86 8.59
N GLU A 133 25.03 -5.44 7.37
CA GLU A 133 24.76 -4.03 7.02
C GLU A 133 23.93 -3.29 8.09
N PRO A 134 22.80 -3.83 8.58
CA PRO A 134 21.94 -3.07 9.49
C PRO A 134 22.55 -2.85 10.88
N LEU A 135 23.61 -3.59 11.21
CA LEU A 135 24.34 -3.51 12.48
C LEU A 135 25.62 -2.66 12.37
N GLY A 136 25.89 -2.07 11.19
CA GLY A 136 26.96 -1.11 11.03
C GLY A 136 26.73 0.14 11.86
N ALA A 137 27.75 0.58 12.59
CA ALA A 137 27.68 1.70 13.53
C ALA A 137 27.40 3.05 12.84
N ASP A 138 27.90 3.25 11.62
CA ASP A 138 27.72 4.49 10.87
C ASP A 138 27.34 4.25 9.39
N PRO A 139 26.77 5.25 8.68
CA PRO A 139 26.30 5.10 7.31
C PRO A 139 27.36 4.64 6.29
N ARG A 140 28.64 4.97 6.48
CA ARG A 140 29.71 4.55 5.56
C ARG A 140 29.98 3.06 5.70
N VAL A 141 30.06 2.56 6.93
CA VAL A 141 30.21 1.11 7.20
C VAL A 141 29.04 0.33 6.61
N ARG A 142 27.80 0.84 6.72
CA ARG A 142 26.62 0.21 6.11
C ARG A 142 26.74 0.16 4.58
N PHE A 143 27.13 1.28 3.96
CA PHE A 143 27.35 1.34 2.52
C PHE A 143 28.42 0.32 2.06
N ASP A 144 29.53 0.23 2.77
CA ASP A 144 30.61 -0.73 2.48
C ASP A 144 30.14 -2.19 2.61
N LEU A 145 29.42 -2.51 3.69
CA LEU A 145 28.82 -3.83 3.88
C LEU A 145 27.87 -4.20 2.72
N HIS A 146 27.08 -3.24 2.25
CA HIS A 146 26.17 -3.43 1.12
C HIS A 146 26.91 -3.77 -0.18
N GLN A 147 28.00 -3.05 -0.48
CA GLN A 147 28.81 -3.26 -1.69
C GLN A 147 29.59 -4.59 -1.66
N MET A 148 29.87 -5.13 -0.47
CA MET A 148 30.65 -6.37 -0.28
C MET A 148 29.81 -7.65 -0.33
N GLY A 149 28.77 -7.70 -1.17
CA GLY A 149 27.83 -8.82 -1.24
C GLY A 149 28.42 -10.19 -1.57
N SER A 150 29.63 -10.26 -2.14
CA SER A 150 30.36 -11.50 -2.43
C SER A 150 31.29 -11.97 -1.31
N ARG A 151 31.49 -11.16 -0.26
CA ARG A 151 32.32 -11.50 0.91
C ARG A 151 31.48 -12.18 1.98
N THR A 152 32.13 -12.88 2.89
CA THR A 152 31.47 -13.58 4.00
C THR A 152 31.71 -12.90 5.35
N ILE A 153 30.91 -13.27 6.35
CA ILE A 153 31.16 -12.92 7.76
C ILE A 153 32.55 -13.39 8.21
N GLU A 154 33.00 -14.57 7.76
CA GLU A 154 34.34 -15.10 8.04
C GLU A 154 35.46 -14.20 7.50
N ASP A 155 35.34 -13.71 6.25
CA ASP A 155 36.33 -12.83 5.62
C ASP A 155 36.58 -11.56 6.45
N ALA A 156 35.51 -10.98 7.03
CA ALA A 156 35.60 -9.81 7.90
C ALA A 156 36.30 -10.12 9.22
N LEU A 157 35.99 -11.27 9.84
CA LEU A 157 36.53 -11.67 11.13
C LEU A 157 38.01 -12.05 11.09
N GLU A 158 38.47 -12.62 9.99
CA GLU A 158 39.87 -12.99 9.77
C GLU A 158 40.73 -11.81 9.26
N GLY A 159 40.12 -10.64 9.04
CA GLY A 159 40.83 -9.45 8.57
C GLY A 159 41.30 -9.53 7.13
N ARG A 160 40.68 -10.39 6.31
CA ARG A 160 41.02 -10.57 4.87
C ARG A 160 40.53 -9.40 4.00
N LEU A 161 39.83 -8.42 4.58
CA LEU A 161 39.34 -7.23 3.91
C LEU A 161 40.43 -6.15 3.81
N SER A 162 40.71 -5.68 2.60
CA SER A 162 41.65 -4.59 2.31
C SER A 162 40.92 -3.24 2.30
N VAL A 163 40.35 -2.85 3.45
CA VAL A 163 39.48 -1.67 3.57
C VAL A 163 39.92 -0.83 4.76
N ARG A 164 39.72 0.50 4.66
CA ARG A 164 40.09 1.47 5.71
C ARG A 164 39.38 1.20 7.04
N ASP A 165 38.13 0.76 6.99
CA ASP A 165 37.26 0.58 8.16
C ASP A 165 37.18 -0.89 8.62
N ARG A 166 38.30 -1.62 8.53
CA ARG A 166 38.38 -3.07 8.83
C ARG A 166 37.83 -3.42 10.21
N ASP A 167 38.16 -2.64 11.24
CA ASP A 167 37.72 -2.92 12.61
C ASP A 167 36.21 -2.72 12.77
N ALA A 168 35.63 -1.69 12.16
CA ALA A 168 34.18 -1.47 12.16
C ALA A 168 33.41 -2.57 11.41
N LEU A 169 33.95 -3.06 10.29
CA LEU A 169 33.39 -4.21 9.55
C LEU A 169 33.47 -5.50 10.39
N ARG A 170 34.57 -5.69 11.12
CA ARG A 170 34.76 -6.82 12.04
C ARG A 170 33.77 -6.77 13.19
N ASP A 171 33.52 -5.59 13.76
CA ASP A 171 32.55 -5.40 14.83
C ASP A 171 31.11 -5.62 14.34
N ALA A 172 30.74 -5.11 13.16
CA ALA A 172 29.44 -5.41 12.55
C ALA A 172 29.25 -6.92 12.32
N ALA A 173 30.29 -7.63 11.86
CA ALA A 173 30.26 -9.09 11.70
C ALA A 173 30.11 -9.83 13.05
N ARG A 174 30.72 -9.33 14.13
CA ARG A 174 30.54 -9.88 15.49
C ARG A 174 29.13 -9.62 16.00
N SER A 175 28.60 -8.41 15.83
CA SER A 175 27.22 -8.06 16.18
C SER A 175 26.22 -8.93 15.42
N TYR A 176 26.48 -9.24 14.14
CA TYR A 176 25.67 -10.17 13.36
C TYR A 176 25.66 -11.58 13.96
N LEU A 177 26.80 -12.09 14.41
CA LEU A 177 26.87 -13.41 15.06
C LEU A 177 26.17 -13.43 16.42
N SER A 178 26.30 -12.37 17.23
CA SER A 178 25.55 -12.22 18.47
C SER A 178 24.05 -12.25 18.20
N TRP A 179 23.59 -11.41 17.26
CA TRP A 179 22.20 -11.35 16.83
C TRP A 179 21.69 -12.72 16.36
N ALA A 180 22.44 -13.41 15.50
CA ALA A 180 22.06 -14.72 14.98
C ALA A 180 21.93 -15.77 16.09
N ALA A 181 22.79 -15.69 17.09
CA ALA A 181 22.75 -16.58 18.24
C ALA A 181 21.54 -16.25 19.15
N GLY A 182 21.25 -14.96 19.38
CA GLY A 182 20.07 -14.52 20.13
C GLY A 182 18.78 -14.99 19.46
N ARG A 183 18.69 -14.85 18.14
CA ARG A 183 17.59 -15.37 17.31
C ARG A 183 17.43 -16.88 17.40
N LEU A 184 18.52 -17.64 17.43
CA LEU A 184 18.46 -19.10 17.59
C LEU A 184 17.93 -19.48 18.98
N ARG A 185 18.37 -18.79 20.03
CA ARG A 185 17.87 -18.99 21.41
C ARG A 185 16.37 -18.68 21.50
N LEU A 186 15.95 -17.53 20.97
CA LEU A 186 14.55 -17.12 20.95
C LEU A 186 13.67 -18.10 20.19
N ARG A 187 14.13 -18.59 19.02
CA ARG A 187 13.42 -19.63 18.26
C ARG A 187 13.22 -20.91 19.08
N ARG A 188 14.23 -21.36 19.82
CA ARG A 188 14.11 -22.54 20.69
C ARG A 188 13.11 -22.33 21.83
N ALA A 189 13.11 -21.15 22.45
CA ALA A 189 12.15 -20.81 23.49
C ALA A 189 10.71 -20.78 22.93
N ARG A 190 10.53 -20.23 21.72
CA ARG A 190 9.27 -20.22 20.97
C ARG A 190 8.75 -21.59 20.60
N GLU A 191 9.63 -22.48 20.16
CA GLU A 191 9.24 -23.84 19.75
C GLU A 191 8.50 -24.60 20.86
N GLU A 192 8.76 -24.30 22.13
CA GLU A 192 8.05 -24.92 23.25
C GLU A 192 6.57 -24.49 23.31
N TYR A 193 6.29 -23.19 23.26
CA TYR A 193 4.91 -22.71 23.41
C TYR A 193 4.15 -22.58 22.09
N TRP A 194 4.81 -22.34 20.96
CA TRP A 194 4.17 -22.35 19.64
C TRP A 194 3.58 -23.71 19.28
N ASN A 195 4.08 -24.80 19.86
CA ASN A 195 3.59 -26.15 19.63
C ASN A 195 2.53 -26.61 20.63
N ARG A 196 2.09 -25.74 21.55
CA ARG A 196 0.94 -26.02 22.41
C ARG A 196 -0.32 -26.16 21.55
N ASP A 197 -1.24 -26.98 22.03
CA ASP A 197 -2.57 -27.06 21.42
C ASP A 197 -3.37 -25.82 21.81
N LEU A 198 -3.90 -25.12 20.81
CA LEU A 198 -4.61 -23.85 20.99
C LEU A 198 -6.11 -24.10 20.90
N GLU A 199 -6.86 -23.50 21.82
CA GLU A 199 -8.31 -23.41 21.78
C GLU A 199 -8.72 -21.93 21.88
N PRO A 200 -9.69 -21.45 21.09
CA PRO A 200 -10.55 -22.19 20.15
C PRO A 200 -9.86 -22.61 18.83
N LYS A 201 -10.48 -23.52 18.06
CA LYS A 201 -10.03 -23.99 16.73
C LYS A 201 -9.53 -22.85 15.81
N VAL A 202 -10.16 -21.68 15.84
CA VAL A 202 -9.75 -20.55 14.98
C VAL A 202 -8.33 -20.03 15.29
N LEU A 203 -7.90 -20.05 16.56
CA LEU A 203 -6.53 -19.72 16.94
C LEU A 203 -5.56 -20.78 16.44
N ARG A 204 -5.92 -22.06 16.56
CA ARG A 204 -5.15 -23.19 16.02
C ARG A 204 -4.96 -23.08 14.51
N ASP A 205 -6.02 -22.72 13.77
CA ASP A 205 -5.97 -22.56 12.32
C ASP A 205 -5.11 -21.35 11.90
N ALA A 206 -5.23 -20.21 12.61
CA ALA A 206 -4.39 -19.04 12.38
C ALA A 206 -2.91 -19.34 12.67
N ALA A 207 -2.62 -20.03 13.78
CA ALA A 207 -1.29 -20.50 14.14
C ALA A 207 -0.69 -21.44 13.08
N ALA A 208 -1.47 -22.39 12.57
CA ALA A 208 -1.03 -23.30 11.52
C ALA A 208 -0.62 -22.54 10.24
N ARG A 209 -1.35 -21.50 9.86
CA ARG A 209 -1.03 -20.65 8.70
C ARG A 209 0.25 -19.85 8.90
N LEU A 210 0.42 -19.24 10.07
CA LEU A 210 1.65 -18.52 10.42
C LEU A 210 2.86 -19.46 10.42
N LYS A 211 2.73 -20.67 10.98
CA LYS A 211 3.76 -21.71 10.89
C LYS A 211 4.09 -22.06 9.43
N ALA A 212 3.08 -22.22 8.57
CA ALA A 212 3.30 -22.50 7.15
C ALA A 212 4.04 -21.34 6.45
N LEU A 213 3.69 -20.09 6.76
CA LEU A 213 4.40 -18.90 6.27
C LEU A 213 5.86 -18.89 6.75
N LEU A 214 6.11 -19.12 8.04
CA LEU A 214 7.46 -19.17 8.60
C LEU A 214 8.30 -20.30 7.97
N GLN A 215 7.70 -21.46 7.71
CA GLN A 215 8.35 -22.56 6.98
C GLN A 215 8.67 -22.20 5.52
N MET A 216 7.77 -21.49 4.83
CA MET A 216 8.02 -20.99 3.49
C MET A 216 9.19 -20.00 3.46
N LEU A 217 9.24 -19.08 4.43
CA LEU A 217 10.34 -18.11 4.59
C LEU A 217 11.67 -18.82 4.93
N ASP A 218 11.63 -19.87 5.75
CA ASP A 218 12.80 -20.71 6.02
C ASP A 218 13.34 -21.40 4.74
N ARG A 219 12.45 -21.87 3.85
CA ARG A 219 12.84 -22.54 2.58
C ARG A 219 13.44 -21.60 1.55
N ARG A 220 12.99 -20.33 1.52
CA ARG A 220 13.49 -19.33 0.55
C ARG A 220 14.92 -18.89 0.85
N ASP A 221 15.57 -19.46 1.87
CA ASP A 221 16.84 -19.01 2.43
C ASP A 221 16.86 -17.49 2.53
N ALA A 222 15.73 -16.91 2.94
CA ALA A 222 15.68 -15.57 3.46
C ALA A 222 16.48 -15.62 4.77
N ARG A 223 17.81 -15.69 4.64
CA ARG A 223 18.76 -15.67 5.75
C ARG A 223 18.36 -14.45 6.51
N ALA A 224 17.80 -14.68 7.69
CA ALA A 224 17.20 -13.62 8.47
C ALA A 224 18.28 -12.53 8.59
N VAL A 225 18.05 -11.42 7.91
CA VAL A 225 18.90 -10.24 8.02
C VAL A 225 18.39 -9.54 9.27
N PRO A 226 19.27 -9.01 10.13
CA PRO A 226 18.86 -8.15 11.24
C PRO A 226 17.93 -7.08 10.70
N VAL A 227 16.68 -7.09 11.15
CA VAL A 227 15.75 -6.02 10.85
C VAL A 227 15.85 -5.08 12.05
N PRO A 228 16.52 -3.91 11.94
CA PRO A 228 16.38 -2.87 12.94
C PRO A 228 14.90 -2.54 13.01
N LEU A 229 14.35 -2.77 14.19
CA LEU A 229 12.93 -2.70 14.43
C LEU A 229 12.44 -1.27 14.63
N GLY A 230 13.27 -0.39 15.19
CA GLY A 230 12.89 0.98 15.49
C GLY A 230 11.52 1.04 16.17
N ASP A 231 10.74 2.06 15.83
CA ASP A 231 9.37 2.28 16.28
C ASP A 231 8.38 1.44 15.47
N ALA A 232 8.60 0.12 15.42
CA ALA A 232 7.65 -0.79 14.78
C ALA A 232 6.39 -0.89 15.63
N VAL A 233 5.26 -0.46 15.07
CA VAL A 233 3.95 -0.57 15.69
C VAL A 233 3.25 -1.81 15.14
N PHE A 234 2.99 -2.76 16.01
CA PHE A 234 2.16 -3.92 15.71
C PHE A 234 0.73 -3.61 16.14
N ALA A 235 -0.20 -3.60 15.19
CA ALA A 235 -1.60 -3.39 15.50
C ALA A 235 -2.48 -4.34 14.68
N PRO A 236 -3.53 -4.94 15.28
CA PRO A 236 -4.61 -5.49 14.48
C PRO A 236 -5.20 -4.37 13.62
N SER A 237 -5.40 -4.64 12.33
CA SER A 237 -5.96 -3.65 11.42
C SER A 237 -7.43 -3.34 11.78
N ALA A 238 -7.85 -2.11 11.45
CA ALA A 238 -9.24 -1.68 11.57
C ALA A 238 -10.19 -2.48 10.67
N ASP A 239 -9.68 -3.10 9.60
CA ASP A 239 -10.45 -4.04 8.78
C ASP A 239 -10.81 -5.33 9.57
N GLY A 240 -10.15 -5.60 10.69
CA GLY A 240 -10.42 -6.77 11.51
C GLY A 240 -10.08 -8.10 10.84
N PHE A 241 -9.30 -8.12 9.75
CA PHE A 241 -8.93 -9.32 8.98
C PHE A 241 -7.43 -9.50 8.79
N SER A 242 -6.67 -8.42 8.96
CA SER A 242 -5.23 -8.41 8.82
C SER A 242 -4.54 -7.99 10.12
N LEU A 243 -3.40 -8.63 10.40
CA LEU A 243 -2.39 -8.02 11.25
C LEU A 243 -1.64 -7.02 10.39
N GLU A 244 -1.66 -5.76 10.77
CA GLU A 244 -0.82 -4.75 10.15
C GLU A 244 0.41 -4.53 11.04
N LEU A 245 1.57 -4.92 10.56
CA LEU A 245 2.80 -4.37 11.08
C LEU A 245 3.12 -3.10 10.30
N ARG A 246 3.06 -1.98 10.99
CA ARG A 246 3.58 -0.72 10.48
C ARG A 246 4.97 -0.53 11.04
N VAL A 247 5.98 -0.68 10.20
CA VAL A 247 7.35 -0.31 10.57
C VAL A 247 7.63 1.07 10.01
N GLU A 248 7.68 2.06 10.90
CA GLU A 248 8.17 3.39 10.55
C GLU A 248 9.69 3.38 10.62
N ARG A 249 10.34 3.12 9.46
CA ARG A 249 11.78 3.31 9.36
C ARG A 249 12.10 4.77 9.10
N GLN A 250 12.68 5.43 10.09
CA GLN A 250 13.47 6.64 9.86
C GLN A 250 14.80 6.27 9.20
N GLN A 251 14.76 5.91 7.91
CA GLN A 251 15.92 6.06 7.04
C GLN A 251 15.64 7.23 6.11
N ALA A 252 16.61 8.14 5.99
CA ALA A 252 16.52 9.42 5.28
C ALA A 252 16.02 9.39 3.81
N TRP A 253 15.70 8.20 3.27
CA TRP A 253 15.38 7.98 1.87
C TRP A 253 14.32 6.89 1.56
N ARG A 254 13.69 6.21 2.54
CA ARG A 254 12.85 5.01 2.23
C ARG A 254 11.38 4.98 2.69
N GLY A 255 10.87 6.00 3.38
CA GLY A 255 9.45 6.05 3.76
C GLY A 255 9.02 4.95 4.74
N SER A 256 7.74 4.94 5.13
CA SER A 256 7.16 3.90 5.98
C SER A 256 6.98 2.60 5.20
N VAL A 257 7.25 1.47 5.85
CA VAL A 257 7.00 0.13 5.27
C VAL A 257 5.87 -0.50 6.06
N THR A 258 4.74 -0.73 5.39
CA THR A 258 3.62 -1.47 5.97
C THR A 258 3.64 -2.90 5.44
N VAL A 259 3.61 -3.85 6.38
CA VAL A 259 3.51 -5.28 6.11
C VAL A 259 2.23 -5.80 6.72
N SER A 260 1.29 -6.22 5.88
CA SER A 260 0.01 -6.78 6.34
C SER A 260 -0.01 -8.29 6.15
N ILE A 261 -0.32 -9.03 7.23
CA ILE A 261 -0.48 -10.48 7.26
C ILE A 261 -1.96 -10.80 7.51
N HIS A 262 -2.61 -11.44 6.54
CA HIS A 262 -3.99 -11.89 6.71
C HIS A 262 -4.02 -13.26 7.40
N LEU A 263 -4.72 -13.35 8.54
CA LEU A 263 -4.79 -14.57 9.35
C LEU A 263 -5.98 -15.47 9.00
N LEU A 264 -6.96 -14.94 8.27
CA LEU A 264 -8.15 -15.67 7.85
C LEU A 264 -7.92 -16.35 6.47
N GLU A 265 -8.50 -17.54 6.30
CA GLU A 265 -8.45 -18.41 5.10
C GLU A 265 -8.77 -17.71 3.76
N MET A 266 -7.76 -17.37 2.97
CA MET A 266 -7.88 -17.38 1.52
C MET A 266 -8.23 -18.81 1.09
N GLU A 267 -9.20 -19.08 0.21
CA GLU A 267 -9.40 -20.47 -0.28
C GLU A 267 -8.18 -21.01 -1.05
N ALA A 268 -7.17 -20.20 -1.35
CA ALA A 268 -5.88 -20.67 -1.81
C ALA A 268 -4.97 -21.26 -0.69
N GLY A 269 -5.44 -21.33 0.56
CA GLY A 269 -4.68 -21.87 1.71
C GLY A 269 -3.41 -21.07 2.06
N GLY A 270 -3.21 -19.92 1.43
CA GLY A 270 -2.02 -19.09 1.57
C GLY A 270 -2.24 -17.87 2.46
N VAL A 271 -1.20 -17.49 3.18
CA VAL A 271 -1.13 -16.18 3.84
C VAL A 271 -0.94 -15.13 2.75
N ALA A 272 -1.93 -14.24 2.56
CA ALA A 272 -1.79 -13.08 1.70
C ALA A 272 -0.86 -12.08 2.37
N LEU A 273 0.12 -11.60 1.61
CA LEU A 273 1.06 -10.60 2.05
C LEU A 273 0.86 -9.35 1.20
N HIS A 274 0.34 -8.29 1.81
CA HIS A 274 0.31 -6.98 1.17
C HIS A 274 1.50 -6.15 1.64
N ARG A 275 2.21 -5.59 0.67
CA ARG A 275 3.37 -4.71 0.86
C ARG A 275 3.02 -3.35 0.29
N GLY A 276 2.96 -2.33 1.15
CA GLY A 276 2.92 -0.93 0.72
C GLY A 276 4.34 -0.39 0.60
N GLY A 277 4.72 0.15 -0.55
CA GLY A 277 6.05 0.74 -0.80
C GLY A 277 6.98 -0.17 -1.62
N GLY A 278 7.65 0.40 -2.63
CA GLY A 278 8.35 -0.31 -3.70
C GLY A 278 9.67 -1.03 -3.35
N ALA A 279 9.89 -1.46 -2.11
CA ALA A 279 11.09 -2.20 -1.74
C ALA A 279 10.89 -3.72 -1.94
N ALA A 280 11.36 -4.25 -3.08
CA ALA A 280 11.51 -5.69 -3.27
C ALA A 280 12.62 -6.22 -2.32
N GLY A 281 12.30 -7.14 -1.40
CA GLY A 281 13.31 -7.92 -0.68
C GLY A 281 13.15 -8.10 0.84
N ASP A 282 12.14 -7.53 1.50
CA ASP A 282 12.06 -7.56 2.97
C ASP A 282 11.38 -8.80 3.57
N ASP A 283 11.79 -10.00 3.17
CA ASP A 283 11.32 -11.26 3.79
C ASP A 283 11.64 -11.32 5.30
N GLY A 284 12.64 -10.56 5.76
CA GLY A 284 12.94 -10.37 7.18
C GLY A 284 11.83 -9.66 7.96
N LEU A 285 11.21 -8.62 7.39
CA LEU A 285 10.09 -7.93 8.01
C LEU A 285 8.87 -8.84 8.09
N VAL A 286 8.53 -9.52 7.00
CA VAL A 286 7.42 -10.48 6.96
C VAL A 286 7.60 -11.58 8.00
N ARG A 287 8.82 -12.11 8.11
CA ARG A 287 9.15 -13.10 9.12
C ARG A 287 8.84 -12.56 10.49
N LEU A 288 9.34 -11.37 10.80
CA LEU A 288 9.14 -10.77 12.10
C LEU A 288 7.66 -10.56 12.42
N CYS A 289 6.86 -10.01 11.49
CA CYS A 289 5.41 -9.89 11.64
C CYS A 289 4.79 -11.24 11.99
N ALA A 290 5.17 -12.28 11.25
CA ALA A 290 4.59 -13.61 11.41
C ALA A 290 4.97 -14.23 12.76
N GLU A 291 6.20 -14.03 13.22
CA GLU A 291 6.64 -14.49 14.54
C GLU A 291 5.94 -13.71 15.67
N HIS A 292 5.76 -12.40 15.54
CA HIS A 292 5.06 -11.60 16.54
C HIS A 292 3.56 -11.92 16.59
N ALA A 293 2.93 -12.12 15.44
CA ALA A 293 1.57 -12.65 15.36
C ALA A 293 1.46 -14.01 16.05
N MET A 294 2.49 -14.85 15.89
CA MET A 294 2.52 -16.19 16.47
C MET A 294 2.66 -16.12 17.99
N ASP A 295 3.50 -15.21 18.50
CA ASP A 295 3.62 -14.95 19.92
C ASP A 295 2.28 -14.44 20.48
N ALA A 296 1.65 -13.45 19.84
CA ALA A 296 0.36 -12.91 20.26
C ALA A 296 -0.78 -13.94 20.26
N ILE A 297 -0.74 -14.95 19.37
CA ILE A 297 -1.75 -16.02 19.32
C ILE A 297 -1.48 -17.11 20.36
N CYS A 298 -0.20 -17.44 20.61
CA CYS A 298 0.18 -18.56 21.48
C CYS A 298 0.42 -18.18 22.95
N ASP A 299 0.69 -16.92 23.23
CA ASP A 299 0.90 -16.37 24.57
C ASP A 299 -0.32 -15.55 24.98
N ASP A 300 -1.05 -16.04 25.98
CA ASP A 300 -2.28 -15.41 26.50
C ASP A 300 -1.99 -14.14 27.32
N GLU A 301 -0.75 -13.97 27.79
CA GLU A 301 -0.30 -12.75 28.44
C GLU A 301 0.14 -11.66 27.45
N HIS A 302 0.22 -11.97 26.16
CA HIS A 302 0.62 -11.01 25.14
C HIS A 302 -0.44 -9.93 24.97
N GLU A 303 -0.03 -8.65 24.89
CA GLU A 303 -0.95 -7.50 24.86
C GLU A 303 -1.97 -7.54 23.71
N LEU A 304 -1.55 -8.03 22.53
CA LEU A 304 -2.39 -8.19 21.36
C LEU A 304 -3.31 -9.43 21.41
N HIS A 305 -3.13 -10.36 22.36
CA HIS A 305 -3.86 -11.63 22.39
C HIS A 305 -5.38 -11.42 22.41
N ALA A 306 -5.87 -10.52 23.28
CA ALA A 306 -7.28 -10.20 23.38
C ALA A 306 -7.84 -9.60 22.08
N GLY A 307 -7.07 -8.73 21.42
CA GLY A 307 -7.44 -8.13 20.14
C GLY A 307 -7.53 -9.17 19.02
N PHE A 308 -6.54 -10.07 18.92
CA PHE A 308 -6.56 -11.19 17.98
C PHE A 308 -7.75 -12.11 18.21
N ARG A 309 -8.02 -12.45 19.47
CA ARG A 309 -9.14 -13.30 19.81
C ARG A 309 -10.48 -12.66 19.43
N ALA A 310 -10.68 -11.39 19.73
CA ALA A 310 -11.91 -10.66 19.38
C ALA A 310 -12.15 -10.63 17.85
N ILE A 311 -11.08 -10.54 17.07
CA ILE A 311 -11.12 -10.56 15.61
C ILE A 311 -11.44 -11.96 15.08
N LEU A 312 -10.73 -12.97 15.57
CA LEU A 312 -10.81 -14.35 15.10
C LEU A 312 -12.10 -15.06 15.55
N ASP A 313 -12.66 -14.69 16.71
CA ASP A 313 -13.91 -15.25 17.22
C ASP A 313 -15.15 -14.75 16.46
N ARG A 314 -15.03 -13.67 15.68
CA ARG A 314 -16.13 -13.16 14.85
C ARG A 314 -16.23 -13.97 13.55
N PRO A 315 -17.39 -14.57 13.23
CA PRO A 315 -17.56 -15.30 12.00
C PRO A 315 -17.51 -14.34 10.80
N ARG A 316 -16.86 -14.80 9.74
CA ARG A 316 -16.61 -14.13 8.47
C ARG A 316 -17.80 -13.38 7.86
N TRP A 317 -19.00 -13.97 7.94
CA TRP A 317 -20.20 -13.35 7.40
C TRP A 317 -20.63 -12.12 8.20
N ALA A 318 -20.37 -12.04 9.52
CA ALA A 318 -20.78 -10.91 10.37
C ALA A 318 -19.92 -9.67 10.10
N HIS A 319 -18.67 -9.95 9.80
CA HIS A 319 -17.65 -9.04 9.33
C HIS A 319 -17.96 -8.48 7.93
N LEU A 320 -18.29 -9.36 6.99
CA LEU A 320 -18.83 -8.98 5.68
C LEU A 320 -20.13 -8.18 5.81
N LEU A 321 -21.01 -8.55 6.74
CA LEU A 321 -22.25 -7.81 7.01
C LEU A 321 -21.95 -6.42 7.55
N ALA A 322 -21.00 -6.26 8.46
CA ALA A 322 -20.59 -4.95 8.97
C ALA A 322 -19.99 -4.06 7.87
N ASP A 323 -19.21 -4.64 6.95
CA ASP A 323 -18.69 -3.92 5.78
C ASP A 323 -19.80 -3.56 4.79
N LEU A 324 -20.76 -4.46 4.55
CA LEU A 324 -21.90 -4.21 3.66
C LEU A 324 -22.90 -3.22 4.28
N GLU A 325 -23.16 -3.28 5.59
CA GLU A 325 -23.99 -2.32 6.32
C GLU A 325 -23.37 -0.92 6.27
N ARG A 326 -22.04 -0.81 6.41
CA ARG A 326 -21.30 0.45 6.19
C ARG A 326 -21.47 1.00 4.77
N GLU A 327 -21.58 0.14 3.76
CA GLU A 327 -21.73 0.54 2.34
C GLU A 327 -23.21 0.76 1.91
N VAL A 328 -24.19 0.24 2.64
CA VAL A 328 -25.63 0.23 2.27
C VAL A 328 -26.48 1.18 3.11
N GLU A 329 -25.96 1.71 4.23
CA GLU A 329 -26.64 2.77 4.98
C GLU A 329 -26.85 4.02 4.08
N PRO A 330 -27.99 4.72 4.12
CA PRO A 330 -28.13 6.05 3.53
C PRO A 330 -27.15 7.00 4.22
N TRP A 331 -25.96 7.13 3.65
CA TRP A 331 -24.86 7.78 4.34
C TRP A 331 -25.12 9.29 4.49
N ALA A 332 -25.23 9.71 5.75
CA ALA A 332 -25.08 11.10 6.15
C ALA A 332 -23.57 11.43 6.17
N PRO A 333 -23.13 12.57 5.60
CA PRO A 333 -21.72 12.89 5.49
C PRO A 333 -21.12 13.15 6.89
N THR A 334 -20.18 12.32 7.30
CA THR A 334 -19.15 12.67 8.28
C THR A 334 -17.81 12.55 7.59
N GLY A 335 -17.43 13.63 6.91
CA GLY A 335 -16.06 13.83 6.43
C GLY A 335 -15.34 14.87 7.30
N PRO A 336 -14.04 15.12 7.06
CA PRO A 336 -13.20 16.10 7.77
C PRO A 336 -13.55 17.56 7.41
N PHE A 337 -14.72 17.76 6.80
CA PHE A 337 -15.22 19.06 6.38
C PHE A 337 -16.26 19.50 7.40
N GLU A 338 -16.37 20.80 7.64
CA GLU A 338 -17.39 21.36 8.56
C GLU A 338 -18.78 20.80 8.20
N GLU A 339 -19.73 20.73 9.15
CA GLU A 339 -21.08 20.18 8.89
C GLU A 339 -21.81 20.82 7.69
N ASP A 340 -21.39 22.04 7.31
CA ASP A 340 -21.89 22.80 6.17
C ASP A 340 -20.97 22.74 4.93
N GLU A 341 -19.95 21.89 4.89
CA GLU A 341 -19.01 21.74 3.79
C GLU A 341 -19.01 20.33 3.19
N ARG A 342 -18.79 20.23 1.87
CA ARG A 342 -18.60 18.95 1.19
C ARG A 342 -17.63 19.05 0.03
N LEU A 343 -16.83 17.99 -0.16
CA LEU A 343 -16.06 17.79 -1.38
C LEU A 343 -16.96 17.35 -2.53
N ILE A 344 -16.69 17.89 -3.71
CA ILE A 344 -17.27 17.47 -4.98
C ILE A 344 -16.17 17.40 -6.04
N TRP A 345 -16.43 16.61 -7.08
CA TRP A 345 -15.60 16.50 -8.27
C TRP A 345 -16.30 17.20 -9.42
N ARG A 346 -15.65 18.21 -9.99
CA ARG A 346 -16.12 18.93 -11.16
C ARG A 346 -15.48 18.36 -12.39
N ILE A 347 -16.30 18.00 -13.37
CA ILE A 347 -15.82 17.62 -14.70
C ILE A 347 -16.20 18.73 -15.67
N GLY A 348 -15.22 19.23 -16.40
CA GLY A 348 -15.40 20.25 -17.42
C GLY A 348 -14.64 19.92 -18.69
N GLU A 349 -14.77 20.79 -19.69
CA GLU A 349 -14.02 20.72 -20.93
C GLU A 349 -13.27 22.04 -21.12
N ARG A 350 -12.01 21.97 -21.52
CA ARG A 350 -11.18 23.14 -21.86
C ARG A 350 -10.41 22.82 -23.13
N ASP A 351 -10.59 23.65 -24.15
CA ASP A 351 -9.94 23.48 -25.45
C ASP A 351 -10.16 22.09 -26.07
N GLY A 352 -11.36 21.51 -25.88
CA GLY A 352 -11.71 20.16 -26.35
C GLY A 352 -11.30 19.01 -25.42
N VAL A 353 -10.53 19.31 -24.36
CA VAL A 353 -9.98 18.31 -23.45
C VAL A 353 -10.79 18.28 -22.15
N VAL A 354 -11.25 17.10 -21.74
CA VAL A 354 -11.96 16.90 -20.48
C VAL A 354 -10.97 17.06 -19.31
N PHE A 355 -11.39 17.67 -18.20
CA PHE A 355 -10.55 17.78 -17.00
C PHE A 355 -11.34 17.48 -15.73
N VAL A 356 -10.65 17.01 -14.70
CA VAL A 356 -11.23 16.76 -13.37
C VAL A 356 -10.67 17.76 -12.37
N GLU A 357 -11.55 18.45 -11.63
CA GLU A 357 -11.17 19.43 -10.62
C GLU A 357 -11.91 19.18 -9.30
N ALA A 358 -11.16 19.12 -8.20
CA ALA A 358 -11.76 19.06 -6.88
C ALA A 358 -12.32 20.42 -6.43
N ALA A 359 -13.46 20.43 -5.74
CA ALA A 359 -14.00 21.65 -5.13
C ALA A 359 -14.74 21.42 -3.83
N LEU A 360 -14.68 22.39 -2.93
CA LEU A 360 -15.44 22.40 -1.68
C LEU A 360 -16.67 23.28 -1.81
N GLN A 361 -17.85 22.68 -1.70
CA GLN A 361 -19.12 23.38 -1.61
C GLN A 361 -19.48 23.66 -0.16
N LYS A 362 -19.99 24.86 0.11
CA LYS A 362 -20.58 25.25 1.39
C LYS A 362 -22.10 25.26 1.29
N ARG A 363 -22.80 24.97 2.38
CA ARG A 363 -24.27 25.05 2.46
C ARG A 363 -24.69 26.52 2.56
N LYS A 364 -25.73 26.91 1.83
CA LYS A 364 -26.29 28.28 1.90
C LYS A 364 -27.35 28.37 3.00
N LYS A 365 -27.44 29.54 3.64
CA LYS A 365 -28.43 29.87 4.70
C LYS A 365 -29.91 29.66 4.30
N ARG A 366 -30.25 29.62 3.01
CA ARG A 366 -31.62 29.51 2.48
C ARG A 366 -31.88 28.21 1.69
N SER A 367 -31.18 27.13 2.05
CA SER A 367 -31.13 25.84 1.33
C SER A 367 -30.31 25.87 0.03
N GLY A 368 -29.71 24.73 -0.31
CA GLY A 368 -28.81 24.56 -1.47
C GLY A 368 -27.32 24.73 -1.15
N TRP A 369 -26.48 24.43 -2.14
CA TRP A 369 -25.02 24.46 -2.05
C TRP A 369 -24.44 25.64 -2.85
N THR A 370 -23.26 26.13 -2.48
CA THR A 370 -22.49 27.09 -3.29
C THR A 370 -21.94 26.42 -4.55
N ARG A 371 -21.39 27.21 -5.49
CA ARG A 371 -20.72 26.66 -6.68
C ARG A 371 -19.55 25.74 -6.33
N GLY A 372 -18.98 25.97 -5.15
CA GLY A 372 -17.78 25.32 -4.68
C GLY A 372 -16.55 26.15 -5.02
N ARG A 373 -15.59 26.20 -4.10
CA ARG A 373 -14.27 26.78 -4.34
C ARG A 373 -13.35 25.66 -4.80
N GLY A 374 -12.64 25.85 -5.92
CA GLY A 374 -11.60 24.91 -6.35
C GLY A 374 -10.57 24.74 -5.24
N VAL A 375 -10.20 23.49 -4.98
CA VAL A 375 -9.23 23.16 -3.94
C VAL A 375 -8.02 22.55 -4.58
N ASP A 376 -6.87 23.06 -4.15
CA ASP A 376 -5.59 22.56 -4.62
C ASP A 376 -5.34 21.14 -4.12
N GLN A 377 -4.73 20.31 -4.96
CA GLN A 377 -4.48 18.90 -4.66
C GLN A 377 -3.61 18.72 -3.41
N GLN A 378 -2.65 19.63 -3.16
CA GLN A 378 -1.78 19.57 -1.99
C GLN A 378 -2.57 19.79 -0.68
N GLN A 379 -3.66 20.58 -0.74
CA GLN A 379 -4.55 20.82 0.39
C GLN A 379 -5.48 19.63 0.69
N LEU A 380 -5.87 18.88 -0.34
CA LEU A 380 -6.67 17.67 -0.15
C LEU A 380 -5.80 16.50 0.29
N ALA A 381 -4.58 16.43 -0.24
CA ALA A 381 -3.59 15.43 0.13
C ALA A 381 -3.27 15.41 1.63
N SER A 382 -3.21 16.57 2.30
CA SER A 382 -2.97 16.66 3.74
C SER A 382 -4.16 16.15 4.58
N ARG A 383 -5.34 15.98 3.97
CA ARG A 383 -6.57 15.48 4.59
C ARG A 383 -6.99 14.10 4.08
N ALA A 384 -6.18 13.48 3.21
CA ALA A 384 -6.58 12.31 2.45
C ALA A 384 -6.91 11.09 3.33
N LEU A 385 -6.28 10.95 4.49
CA LEU A 385 -6.53 9.83 5.42
C LEU A 385 -7.95 9.85 6.02
N ASP A 386 -8.56 11.02 6.12
CA ASP A 386 -9.89 11.20 6.68
C ASP A 386 -10.99 11.22 5.61
N MET A 387 -10.62 11.10 4.33
CA MET A 387 -11.55 11.17 3.19
C MET A 387 -12.18 9.81 2.89
N ASP A 388 -13.36 9.87 2.25
CA ASP A 388 -14.03 8.69 1.68
C ASP A 388 -13.06 7.92 0.76
N PRO A 389 -12.98 6.58 0.84
CA PRO A 389 -12.11 5.78 -0.01
C PRO A 389 -12.27 6.04 -1.52
N ARG A 390 -13.49 6.39 -1.97
CA ARG A 390 -13.77 6.75 -3.35
C ARG A 390 -13.13 8.10 -3.71
N ASP A 391 -13.24 9.09 -2.83
CA ASP A 391 -12.57 10.39 -3.00
C ASP A 391 -11.03 10.21 -2.95
N GLN A 392 -10.51 9.31 -2.12
CA GLN A 392 -9.08 8.98 -2.07
C GLN A 392 -8.59 8.35 -3.38
N ALA A 393 -9.35 7.46 -4.00
CA ALA A 393 -8.98 6.84 -5.27
C ALA A 393 -8.80 7.89 -6.37
N VAL A 394 -9.72 8.86 -6.45
CA VAL A 394 -9.63 9.98 -7.40
C VAL A 394 -8.41 10.86 -7.11
N LEU A 395 -8.15 11.18 -5.83
CA LEU A 395 -6.95 11.94 -5.45
C LEU A 395 -5.66 11.23 -5.84
N ARG A 396 -5.57 9.91 -5.62
CA ARG A 396 -4.37 9.13 -6.00
C ARG A 396 -4.14 9.13 -7.51
N ALA A 397 -5.21 9.12 -8.30
CA ALA A 397 -5.12 9.23 -9.76
C ALA A 397 -4.62 10.61 -10.22
N LEU A 398 -5.01 11.67 -9.50
CA LEU A 398 -4.61 13.04 -9.77
C LEU A 398 -3.23 13.43 -9.21
N ASP A 399 -2.68 12.67 -8.27
CA ASP A 399 -1.45 13.01 -7.54
C ASP A 399 -0.16 12.80 -8.37
N ASP A 400 0.55 13.89 -8.64
CA ASP A 400 1.84 13.90 -9.35
C ASP A 400 3.04 13.58 -8.42
N ARG A 401 2.86 13.48 -7.10
CA ARG A 401 3.98 13.32 -6.14
C ARG A 401 4.80 12.04 -6.30
N PHE A 402 4.34 11.09 -7.11
CA PHE A 402 5.09 9.87 -7.47
C PHE A 402 5.91 10.01 -8.78
N GLY A 403 6.05 11.22 -9.32
CA GLY A 403 6.89 11.51 -10.48
C GLY A 403 6.37 10.90 -11.79
N ARG A 404 5.07 10.57 -11.84
CA ARG A 404 4.44 10.04 -13.05
C ARG A 404 3.67 11.12 -13.83
N GLY A 405 3.29 12.25 -13.23
CA GLY A 405 2.18 13.12 -13.66
C GLY A 405 0.91 12.77 -12.87
N GLY A 406 -0.04 13.69 -12.68
CA GLY A 406 -1.44 13.29 -12.46
C GLY A 406 -2.03 12.68 -13.74
N SER A 407 -3.15 11.96 -13.66
CA SER A 407 -3.91 11.51 -14.84
C SER A 407 -5.40 11.77 -14.66
N ASP A 408 -5.94 12.67 -15.49
CA ASP A 408 -7.37 12.93 -15.59
C ASP A 408 -8.11 11.69 -16.10
N GLY A 409 -7.49 10.88 -16.97
CA GLY A 409 -8.05 9.61 -17.44
C GLY A 409 -8.31 8.60 -16.31
N GLU A 410 -7.29 8.35 -15.49
CA GLU A 410 -7.40 7.49 -14.29
C GLU A 410 -8.37 8.08 -13.26
N ALA A 411 -8.39 9.42 -13.11
CA ALA A 411 -9.32 10.09 -12.22
C ALA A 411 -10.77 9.90 -12.68
N LEU A 412 -11.05 10.01 -13.99
CA LEU A 412 -12.36 9.74 -14.55
C LEU A 412 -12.79 8.28 -14.34
N LEU A 413 -11.88 7.31 -14.50
CA LEU A 413 -12.17 5.91 -14.20
C LEU A 413 -12.54 5.71 -12.73
N ALA A 414 -11.83 6.36 -11.80
CA ALA A 414 -12.15 6.34 -10.37
C ALA A 414 -13.49 7.02 -10.04
N LEU A 415 -13.99 7.91 -10.90
CA LEU A 415 -15.27 8.60 -10.74
C LEU A 415 -16.48 7.81 -11.26
N VAL A 416 -16.30 6.63 -11.86
CA VAL A 416 -17.41 5.78 -12.31
C VAL A 416 -18.27 5.37 -11.10
N GLY A 417 -19.56 5.71 -11.15
CA GLY A 417 -20.50 5.46 -10.04
C GLY A 417 -20.33 6.40 -8.83
N HIS A 418 -19.46 7.41 -8.92
CA HIS A 418 -19.21 8.34 -7.81
C HIS A 418 -20.40 9.29 -7.59
N PRO A 419 -20.91 9.44 -6.35
CA PRO A 419 -22.15 10.20 -6.10
C PRO A 419 -21.97 11.73 -6.13
N ARG A 420 -20.74 12.24 -6.08
CA ARG A 420 -20.42 13.66 -5.91
C ARG A 420 -19.80 14.31 -7.15
N VAL A 421 -20.26 13.92 -8.34
CA VAL A 421 -19.73 14.41 -9.61
C VAL A 421 -20.70 15.42 -10.21
N VAL A 422 -20.18 16.61 -10.56
CA VAL A 422 -20.98 17.70 -11.12
C VAL A 422 -20.27 18.36 -12.30
N SER A 423 -21.01 19.11 -13.11
CA SER A 423 -20.43 19.89 -14.21
C SER A 423 -19.63 21.08 -13.67
N ALA A 424 -18.43 21.33 -14.22
CA ALA A 424 -17.61 22.48 -13.88
C ALA A 424 -18.29 23.81 -14.25
N ASP A 425 -19.01 23.83 -15.36
CA ASP A 425 -19.78 24.98 -15.84
C ASP A 425 -21.05 25.18 -15.02
N ARG A 426 -21.68 24.06 -14.61
CA ARG A 426 -22.96 24.03 -13.90
C ARG A 426 -22.84 23.15 -12.65
N SER A 427 -22.27 23.70 -11.58
CA SER A 427 -21.95 23.00 -10.32
C SER A 427 -23.12 22.36 -9.57
N THR A 428 -24.36 22.59 -10.02
CA THR A 428 -25.59 21.99 -9.46
C THR A 428 -26.14 20.88 -10.34
N VAL A 429 -25.57 20.69 -11.54
CA VAL A 429 -25.98 19.65 -12.48
C VAL A 429 -25.05 18.44 -12.26
N PRO A 430 -25.60 17.30 -11.82
CA PRO A 430 -24.80 16.09 -11.68
C PRO A 430 -24.31 15.62 -13.04
N VAL A 431 -23.09 15.10 -13.08
CA VAL A 431 -22.50 14.46 -14.26
C VAL A 431 -22.22 13.01 -13.93
N ARG A 432 -22.58 12.10 -14.83
CA ARG A 432 -22.28 10.67 -14.69
C ARG A 432 -21.05 10.32 -15.50
N VAL A 433 -20.13 9.56 -14.93
CA VAL A 433 -18.99 9.02 -15.68
C VAL A 433 -19.29 7.57 -16.07
N ARG A 434 -19.06 7.23 -17.33
CA ARG A 434 -19.22 5.89 -17.89
C ARG A 434 -17.92 5.39 -18.47
N ARG A 435 -17.51 4.19 -18.04
CA ARG A 435 -16.45 3.44 -18.70
C ARG A 435 -17.01 2.74 -19.95
N ARG A 436 -16.29 2.83 -21.06
CA ARG A 436 -16.59 2.09 -22.30
C ARG A 436 -15.33 1.44 -22.85
N GLY A 437 -15.50 0.29 -23.52
CA GLY A 437 -14.47 -0.31 -24.33
C GLY A 437 -14.25 0.45 -25.63
N LEU A 438 -13.07 0.24 -26.22
CA LEU A 438 -12.71 0.73 -27.55
C LEU A 438 -12.88 -0.39 -28.57
N ASP A 439 -13.60 -0.12 -29.67
CA ASP A 439 -13.68 -1.02 -30.82
C ASP A 439 -12.88 -0.44 -31.99
N VAL A 440 -12.08 -1.29 -32.64
CA VAL A 440 -11.50 -1.04 -33.96
C VAL A 440 -12.49 -1.49 -35.03
N ARG A 441 -12.79 -0.60 -35.99
CA ARG A 441 -13.71 -0.88 -37.09
C ARG A 441 -13.16 -0.38 -38.43
N PHE A 442 -13.77 -0.85 -39.51
CA PHE A 442 -13.44 -0.40 -40.86
C PHE A 442 -14.69 0.07 -41.59
N GLU A 443 -14.57 1.21 -42.26
CA GLU A 443 -15.59 1.78 -43.12
C GLU A 443 -15.18 1.57 -44.58
N GLU A 444 -16.09 1.06 -45.40
CA GLU A 444 -15.81 0.82 -46.82
C GLU A 444 -16.14 2.07 -47.65
N VAL A 445 -15.12 2.65 -48.27
CA VAL A 445 -15.24 3.82 -49.14
C VAL A 445 -14.65 3.46 -50.50
N ARG A 446 -15.51 3.40 -51.54
CA ARG A 446 -15.10 3.06 -52.92
C ARG A 446 -14.30 1.75 -53.01
N SER A 447 -14.72 0.73 -52.24
CA SER A 447 -14.10 -0.59 -52.14
C SER A 447 -12.79 -0.67 -51.36
N ASP A 448 -12.29 0.45 -50.84
CA ASP A 448 -11.17 0.46 -49.89
C ASP A 448 -11.69 0.56 -48.46
N LEU A 449 -10.98 -0.08 -47.52
CA LEU A 449 -11.31 -0.04 -46.10
C LEU A 449 -10.54 1.07 -45.40
N HIS A 450 -11.26 1.94 -44.69
CA HIS A 450 -10.71 3.01 -43.87
C HIS A 450 -10.86 2.67 -42.39
N LEU A 451 -9.79 2.88 -41.61
CA LEU A 451 -9.81 2.67 -40.17
C LEU A 451 -10.70 3.71 -39.48
N ALA A 452 -11.54 3.24 -38.58
CA ALA A 452 -12.29 4.05 -37.64
C ALA A 452 -12.32 3.35 -36.28
N PHE A 453 -12.74 4.08 -35.26
CA PHE A 453 -12.83 3.61 -33.89
C PHE A 453 -14.20 3.88 -33.33
N ARG A 454 -14.71 3.02 -32.45
CA ARG A 454 -15.95 3.29 -31.71
C ARG A 454 -15.69 3.24 -30.22
N VAL A 455 -16.24 4.22 -29.51
CA VAL A 455 -16.25 4.28 -28.04
C VAL A 455 -17.70 4.50 -27.61
N GLY A 456 -18.31 3.47 -27.01
CA GLY A 456 -19.76 3.48 -26.77
C GLY A 456 -20.54 3.56 -28.09
N ASP A 457 -21.39 4.59 -28.24
CA ASP A 457 -22.21 4.79 -29.43
C ASP A 457 -21.59 5.76 -30.45
N GLN A 458 -20.42 6.34 -30.15
CA GLN A 458 -19.76 7.33 -31.01
C GLN A 458 -18.65 6.69 -31.84
N THR A 459 -18.56 7.11 -33.10
CA THR A 459 -17.51 6.68 -34.03
C THR A 459 -16.55 7.83 -34.33
N PHE A 460 -15.27 7.53 -34.34
CA PHE A 460 -14.16 8.46 -34.49
C PHE A 460 -13.26 8.03 -35.64
N THR A 461 -12.78 8.98 -36.43
CA THR A 461 -11.61 8.78 -37.30
C THR A 461 -10.36 8.69 -36.43
N PRO A 462 -9.21 8.21 -36.96
CA PRO A 462 -7.94 8.22 -36.23
C PRO A 462 -7.60 9.61 -35.67
N SER A 463 -7.82 10.66 -36.46
CA SER A 463 -7.57 12.05 -36.05
C SER A 463 -8.53 12.52 -34.97
N ALA A 464 -9.83 12.25 -35.13
CA ALA A 464 -10.83 12.66 -34.14
C ALA A 464 -10.67 11.93 -32.80
N LEU A 465 -10.14 10.70 -32.80
CA LEU A 465 -9.82 9.98 -31.57
C LEU A 465 -8.62 10.61 -30.85
N ARG A 466 -7.65 11.15 -31.60
CA ARG A 466 -6.51 11.89 -31.05
C ARG A 466 -6.94 13.26 -30.48
N ASP A 467 -7.91 13.91 -31.10
CA ASP A 467 -8.44 15.20 -30.63
C ASP A 467 -9.10 15.11 -29.24
N ILE A 468 -9.53 13.91 -28.83
CA ILE A 468 -10.13 13.63 -27.52
C ILE A 468 -9.21 12.81 -26.60
N GLU A 469 -7.93 12.70 -26.96
CA GLU A 469 -6.90 12.12 -26.11
C GLU A 469 -6.71 13.00 -24.87
N LEU A 470 -6.73 12.37 -23.70
CA LEU A 470 -6.48 13.03 -22.43
C LEU A 470 -5.00 12.93 -22.05
N ASP A 471 -4.64 11.76 -21.53
CA ASP A 471 -3.32 11.43 -21.04
C ASP A 471 -3.14 9.91 -21.01
N ARG A 472 -1.88 9.45 -21.03
CA ARG A 472 -1.47 8.06 -20.74
C ARG A 472 -2.27 6.96 -21.45
N GLY A 473 -2.78 7.24 -22.63
CA GLY A 473 -3.62 6.31 -23.38
C GLY A 473 -5.07 6.24 -22.91
N HIS A 474 -5.63 7.34 -22.44
CA HIS A 474 -7.07 7.49 -22.21
C HIS A 474 -7.67 8.47 -23.21
N VAL A 475 -8.92 8.22 -23.58
CA VAL A 475 -9.77 9.17 -24.30
C VAL A 475 -11.00 9.47 -23.46
N ALA A 476 -11.48 10.71 -23.50
CA ALA A 476 -12.77 11.04 -22.91
C ALA A 476 -13.48 12.17 -23.65
N PHE A 477 -14.81 12.14 -23.58
CA PHE A 477 -15.67 13.13 -24.20
C PHE A 477 -17.02 13.21 -23.47
N PHE A 478 -17.68 14.36 -23.57
CA PHE A 478 -19.07 14.50 -23.16
C PHE A 478 -20.00 13.88 -24.21
N GLU A 479 -20.97 13.08 -23.77
CA GLU A 479 -22.07 12.66 -24.63
C GLU A 479 -22.91 13.90 -25.05
N PRO A 480 -23.67 13.85 -26.16
CA PRO A 480 -24.39 15.03 -26.68
C PRO A 480 -25.38 15.69 -25.69
N SER A 481 -25.84 14.96 -24.69
CA SER A 481 -26.70 15.48 -23.61
C SER A 481 -25.96 16.36 -22.61
N GLY A 482 -24.63 16.24 -22.51
CA GLY A 482 -23.76 17.01 -21.60
C GLY A 482 -23.88 16.65 -20.12
N ASP A 483 -24.62 15.59 -19.77
CA ASP A 483 -24.76 15.06 -18.40
C ASP A 483 -23.98 13.74 -18.20
N VAL A 484 -23.38 13.20 -19.25
CA VAL A 484 -22.59 11.98 -19.22
C VAL A 484 -21.22 12.24 -19.85
N VAL A 485 -20.17 11.81 -19.16
CA VAL A 485 -18.80 11.76 -19.66
C VAL A 485 -18.45 10.31 -19.91
N THR A 486 -18.03 10.00 -21.12
CA THR A 486 -17.51 8.68 -21.48
C THR A 486 -15.99 8.70 -21.39
N VAL A 487 -15.41 7.69 -20.75
CA VAL A 487 -13.96 7.47 -20.68
C VAL A 487 -13.65 6.06 -21.18
N ALA A 488 -12.57 5.92 -21.95
CA ALA A 488 -12.07 4.64 -22.43
C ALA A 488 -10.54 4.58 -22.39
N GLU A 489 -10.03 3.38 -22.12
CA GLU A 489 -8.60 3.06 -22.22
C GLU A 489 -8.24 2.68 -23.66
N VAL A 490 -7.11 3.18 -24.13
CA VAL A 490 -6.55 3.00 -25.47
C VAL A 490 -5.15 2.38 -25.33
N PRO A 491 -5.01 1.07 -25.62
CA PRO A 491 -3.74 0.38 -25.48
C PRO A 491 -2.64 0.95 -26.41
N PRO A 492 -1.35 0.89 -26.02
CA PRO A 492 -0.24 1.40 -26.83
C PRO A 492 -0.18 0.89 -28.29
N PRO A 493 -0.50 -0.39 -28.59
CA PRO A 493 -0.55 -0.86 -29.98
C PRO A 493 -1.57 -0.10 -30.84
N ILE A 494 -2.64 0.43 -30.25
CA ILE A 494 -3.66 1.20 -30.97
C ILE A 494 -3.14 2.59 -31.35
N TRP A 495 -2.42 3.27 -30.45
CA TRP A 495 -1.76 4.54 -30.79
C TRP A 495 -0.75 4.36 -31.92
N THR A 496 0.00 3.26 -31.89
CA THR A 496 0.92 2.92 -32.99
C THR A 496 0.16 2.70 -34.30
N LEU A 497 -1.00 2.03 -34.27
CA LEU A 497 -1.85 1.83 -35.44
C LEU A 497 -2.37 3.16 -36.00
N ILE A 498 -2.82 4.08 -35.14
CA ILE A 498 -3.26 5.43 -35.50
C ILE A 498 -2.12 6.19 -36.18
N ASP A 499 -0.94 6.24 -35.57
CA ASP A 499 0.24 6.92 -36.10
C ASP A 499 0.63 6.42 -37.50
N VAL A 500 0.60 5.10 -37.70
CA VAL A 500 0.92 4.48 -38.99
C VAL A 500 -0.17 4.79 -40.01
N TRP A 501 -1.44 4.73 -39.63
CA TRP A 501 -2.55 4.97 -40.54
C TRP A 501 -2.60 6.43 -41.01
N GLU A 502 -2.44 7.38 -40.10
CA GLU A 502 -2.43 8.82 -40.42
C GLU A 502 -1.25 9.18 -41.33
N ARG A 503 -0.07 8.59 -41.10
CA ARG A 503 1.11 8.81 -41.93
C ARG A 503 0.88 8.50 -43.40
N TRP A 504 0.15 7.43 -43.71
CA TRP A 504 -0.06 6.98 -45.08
C TRP A 504 -1.42 7.40 -45.65
N SER A 505 -2.42 7.67 -44.81
CA SER A 505 -3.74 8.20 -45.15
C SER A 505 -4.40 7.51 -46.35
N THR A 506 -4.22 6.20 -46.47
CA THR A 506 -4.66 5.38 -47.61
C THR A 506 -5.60 4.28 -47.12
N GLY A 507 -6.63 3.98 -47.92
CA GLY A 507 -7.52 2.86 -47.65
C GLY A 507 -6.89 1.52 -48.02
N LEU A 508 -7.33 0.44 -47.37
CA LEU A 508 -6.84 -0.91 -47.67
C LEU A 508 -7.66 -1.55 -48.79
N PRO A 509 -7.04 -1.94 -49.92
CA PRO A 509 -7.73 -2.60 -51.01
C PRO A 509 -8.10 -4.05 -50.63
N PRO A 510 -9.02 -4.72 -51.37
CA PRO A 510 -9.37 -6.13 -51.12
C PRO A 510 -8.19 -7.10 -51.09
N ALA A 511 -7.12 -6.80 -51.83
CA ALA A 511 -5.91 -7.62 -51.82
C ALA A 511 -5.16 -7.64 -50.47
N ALA A 512 -5.49 -6.74 -49.55
CA ALA A 512 -4.90 -6.65 -48.20
C ALA A 512 -5.71 -7.39 -47.13
N ASP A 513 -6.83 -8.03 -47.49
CA ASP A 513 -7.79 -8.61 -46.56
C ASP A 513 -7.17 -9.67 -45.63
N ASP A 514 -6.35 -10.59 -46.15
CA ASP A 514 -5.66 -11.61 -45.34
C ASP A 514 -4.69 -10.99 -44.32
N ALA A 515 -3.95 -9.95 -44.75
CA ALA A 515 -3.02 -9.24 -43.88
C ALA A 515 -3.76 -8.43 -42.79
N LEU A 516 -4.93 -7.90 -43.12
CA LEU A 516 -5.80 -7.21 -42.18
C LEU A 516 -6.33 -8.17 -41.12
N LEU A 517 -6.81 -9.36 -41.50
CA LEU A 517 -7.25 -10.38 -40.54
C LEU A 517 -6.14 -10.78 -39.58
N ALA A 518 -4.92 -11.01 -40.09
CA ALA A 518 -3.74 -11.32 -39.26
C ALA A 518 -3.30 -10.15 -38.37
N LEU A 519 -3.60 -8.90 -38.74
CA LEU A 519 -3.38 -7.74 -37.88
C LEU A 519 -4.42 -7.68 -36.76
N LEU A 520 -5.70 -7.85 -37.08
CA LEU A 520 -6.79 -7.81 -36.12
C LEU A 520 -6.67 -8.92 -35.08
N ASP A 521 -6.19 -10.10 -35.47
CA ASP A 521 -5.94 -11.21 -34.55
C ASP A 521 -4.89 -10.88 -33.47
N ARG A 522 -3.92 -10.02 -33.80
CA ARG A 522 -2.83 -9.61 -32.87
C ARG A 522 -3.20 -8.45 -31.96
N LEU A 523 -4.38 -7.85 -32.10
CA LEU A 523 -4.82 -6.77 -31.22
C LEU A 523 -5.10 -7.30 -29.80
N PRO A 524 -4.93 -6.49 -28.75
CA PRO A 524 -5.28 -6.91 -27.39
C PRO A 524 -6.75 -7.34 -27.27
N ASP A 525 -7.05 -8.33 -26.44
CA ASP A 525 -8.42 -8.86 -26.25
C ASP A 525 -9.41 -7.87 -25.63
N ALA A 526 -8.89 -6.82 -24.97
CA ALA A 526 -9.68 -5.72 -24.44
C ALA A 526 -10.23 -4.78 -25.53
N VAL A 527 -9.68 -4.85 -26.74
CA VAL A 527 -10.11 -4.03 -27.88
C VAL A 527 -11.09 -4.82 -28.73
N GLY A 528 -12.29 -4.28 -28.91
CA GLY A 528 -13.27 -4.86 -29.81
C GLY A 528 -12.84 -4.78 -31.26
N ARG A 529 -13.35 -5.73 -32.05
CA ARG A 529 -12.98 -5.87 -33.46
C ARG A 529 -14.24 -6.00 -34.27
N GLU A 530 -14.56 -4.98 -35.05
CA GLU A 530 -15.67 -5.03 -36.00
C GLU A 530 -15.13 -5.32 -37.40
N LEU A 531 -15.40 -6.53 -37.89
CA LEU A 531 -15.04 -6.89 -39.25
C LEU A 531 -15.92 -6.15 -40.26
N PRO A 532 -15.32 -5.65 -41.35
CA PRO A 532 -16.08 -5.09 -42.46
C PRO A 532 -16.94 -6.18 -43.11
N PRO A 533 -18.08 -5.82 -43.73
CA PRO A 533 -19.05 -6.79 -44.26
C PRO A 533 -18.44 -7.90 -45.12
N ARG A 534 -17.46 -7.57 -45.97
CA ARG A 534 -16.80 -8.55 -46.87
C ARG A 534 -15.92 -9.59 -46.16
N LEU A 535 -15.53 -9.33 -44.90
CA LEU A 535 -14.71 -10.22 -44.08
C LEU A 535 -15.51 -10.91 -42.97
N ARG A 536 -16.80 -10.59 -42.82
CA ARG A 536 -17.64 -11.22 -41.79
C ARG A 536 -17.85 -12.69 -42.14
N GLY A 537 -17.61 -13.54 -41.16
CA GLY A 537 -18.02 -14.94 -41.19
C GLY A 537 -19.52 -15.10 -40.87
N GLU A 538 -19.89 -16.30 -40.43
CA GLU A 538 -21.24 -16.60 -39.96
C GLU A 538 -21.53 -15.85 -38.65
N ALA A 539 -22.69 -15.19 -38.58
CA ALA A 539 -23.15 -14.52 -37.37
C ALA A 539 -23.68 -15.55 -36.37
N ILE A 540 -23.02 -15.65 -35.22
CA ILE A 540 -23.43 -16.54 -34.14
C ILE A 540 -24.03 -15.68 -33.02
N ALA A 541 -25.22 -16.06 -32.55
CA ALA A 541 -25.84 -15.37 -31.43
C ALA A 541 -24.97 -15.49 -30.17
N ALA A 542 -24.70 -14.36 -29.54
CA ALA A 542 -23.96 -14.30 -28.28
C ALA A 542 -24.66 -15.14 -27.21
N ASP A 543 -23.90 -15.93 -26.46
CA ASP A 543 -24.40 -16.60 -25.26
C ASP A 543 -24.63 -15.55 -24.15
N PRO A 544 -25.88 -15.28 -23.75
CA PRO A 544 -26.17 -14.23 -22.78
C PRO A 544 -25.90 -14.66 -21.33
N ARG A 545 -25.49 -15.93 -21.11
CA ARG A 545 -25.29 -16.45 -19.75
C ARG A 545 -24.11 -15.77 -19.09
N LEU A 546 -24.39 -15.12 -17.96
CA LEU A 546 -23.36 -14.61 -17.08
C LEU A 546 -22.66 -15.77 -16.36
N VAL A 547 -21.34 -15.73 -16.39
CA VAL A 547 -20.45 -16.56 -15.59
C VAL A 547 -20.09 -15.75 -14.36
N ALA A 548 -20.62 -16.15 -13.20
CA ALA A 548 -20.11 -15.68 -11.93
C ALA A 548 -18.82 -16.44 -11.63
N ARG A 549 -17.67 -15.77 -11.79
CA ARG A 549 -16.42 -16.26 -11.22
C ARG A 549 -16.43 -15.89 -9.76
N LEU A 550 -16.65 -16.90 -8.94
CA LEU A 550 -16.58 -16.78 -7.50
C LEU A 550 -15.13 -17.01 -7.15
N GLU A 551 -14.40 -15.90 -7.06
CA GLU A 551 -13.06 -15.92 -6.54
C GLU A 551 -13.14 -15.86 -5.03
N PRO A 552 -12.59 -16.85 -4.38
CA PRO A 552 -12.64 -16.84 -2.95
C PRO A 552 -11.66 -15.88 -2.34
N LEU A 553 -12.21 -15.01 -1.51
CA LEU A 553 -11.43 -14.02 -0.80
C LEU A 553 -10.85 -14.62 0.48
N PRO A 554 -9.80 -13.99 1.04
CA PRO A 554 -9.44 -14.20 2.43
C PRO A 554 -10.59 -13.70 3.29
N GLY A 555 -11.55 -14.57 3.57
CA GLY A 555 -12.73 -14.15 4.32
C GLY A 555 -13.93 -15.05 4.13
N GLY A 556 -13.90 -16.07 3.26
CA GLY A 556 -15.06 -16.95 3.05
C GLY A 556 -16.25 -16.24 2.38
N GLY A 557 -16.09 -14.95 2.10
CA GLY A 557 -16.79 -14.25 1.05
C GLY A 557 -16.20 -14.63 -0.30
N LEU A 558 -17.01 -14.45 -1.33
CA LEU A 558 -16.65 -14.69 -2.70
C LEU A 558 -16.57 -13.32 -3.38
N ALA A 559 -15.38 -12.92 -3.82
CA ALA A 559 -15.24 -11.92 -4.86
C ALA A 559 -15.98 -12.46 -6.07
N THR A 560 -17.16 -11.90 -6.31
CA THR A 560 -17.98 -12.31 -7.44
C THR A 560 -17.62 -11.41 -8.60
N THR A 561 -16.79 -11.90 -9.51
CA THR A 561 -16.62 -11.25 -10.80
C THR A 561 -17.69 -11.81 -11.72
N LEU A 562 -18.67 -10.98 -12.07
CA LEU A 562 -19.60 -11.31 -13.14
C LEU A 562 -18.89 -11.07 -14.47
N LEU A 563 -18.90 -12.09 -15.31
CA LEU A 563 -18.31 -12.07 -16.64
C LEU A 563 -19.34 -12.60 -17.63
N ALA A 564 -19.32 -12.13 -18.87
CA ALA A 564 -20.00 -12.75 -19.98
C ALA A 564 -18.96 -13.49 -20.83
N ARG A 565 -19.32 -14.66 -21.35
CA ARG A 565 -18.55 -15.35 -22.40
C ARG A 565 -19.44 -15.48 -23.64
N PRO A 566 -19.51 -14.45 -24.48
CA PRO A 566 -20.47 -14.41 -25.59
C PRO A 566 -20.19 -15.46 -26.67
N LEU A 567 -18.93 -15.92 -26.80
CA LEU A 567 -18.51 -16.93 -27.78
C LEU A 567 -17.90 -18.16 -27.08
N PRO A 568 -18.30 -19.40 -27.41
CA PRO A 568 -17.67 -20.61 -26.87
C PRO A 568 -16.16 -20.63 -27.12
N GLY A 569 -15.36 -20.85 -26.07
CA GLY A 569 -13.89 -20.81 -26.16
C GLY A 569 -13.28 -19.40 -26.28
N GLY A 570 -14.09 -18.36 -26.50
CA GLY A 570 -13.64 -16.97 -26.62
C GLY A 570 -13.32 -16.29 -25.28
N PRO A 571 -12.85 -15.02 -25.31
CA PRO A 571 -12.50 -14.25 -24.13
C PRO A 571 -13.71 -13.95 -23.25
N VAL A 572 -13.45 -13.75 -21.96
CA VAL A 572 -14.45 -13.32 -20.98
C VAL A 572 -14.41 -11.80 -20.85
N GLN A 573 -15.59 -11.17 -20.72
CA GLN A 573 -15.73 -9.71 -20.68
C GLN A 573 -16.63 -9.29 -19.52
N PRO A 574 -16.41 -8.12 -18.87
CA PRO A 574 -17.36 -7.62 -17.88
C PRO A 574 -18.71 -7.27 -18.54
N PRO A 575 -19.85 -7.53 -17.89
CA PRO A 575 -21.17 -7.25 -18.44
C PRO A 575 -21.34 -5.76 -18.77
N GLY A 576 -21.68 -5.45 -20.03
CA GLY A 576 -21.90 -4.08 -20.49
C GLY A 576 -20.63 -3.25 -20.75
N GLU A 577 -19.44 -3.84 -20.53
CA GLU A 577 -18.14 -3.19 -20.80
C GLU A 577 -17.37 -3.85 -21.95
N GLY A 578 -17.79 -5.04 -22.39
CA GLY A 578 -17.19 -5.74 -23.53
C GLY A 578 -17.53 -5.13 -24.88
N PRO A 579 -16.79 -5.55 -25.93
CA PRO A 579 -17.02 -5.07 -27.29
C PRO A 579 -18.36 -5.57 -27.84
N ILE A 580 -18.94 -4.80 -28.75
CA ILE A 580 -20.22 -5.16 -29.38
C ILE A 580 -20.09 -6.42 -30.26
N HIS A 581 -18.91 -6.63 -30.84
CA HIS A 581 -18.60 -7.80 -31.67
C HIS A 581 -17.35 -8.53 -31.14
N LEU A 582 -17.44 -9.85 -31.06
CA LEU A 582 -16.31 -10.75 -30.81
C LEU A 582 -16.07 -11.61 -32.05
N LEU A 583 -14.79 -11.89 -32.31
CA LEU A 583 -14.34 -12.72 -33.42
C LEU A 583 -13.74 -14.01 -32.86
N GLY A 584 -13.99 -15.12 -33.54
CA GLY A 584 -13.31 -16.38 -33.27
C GLY A 584 -13.30 -17.26 -34.49
N VAL A 585 -12.26 -18.08 -34.61
CA VAL A 585 -12.16 -19.13 -35.61
C VAL A 585 -12.78 -20.38 -34.99
N LEU A 586 -13.82 -20.93 -35.62
CA LEU A 586 -14.31 -22.25 -35.25
C LEU A 586 -13.36 -23.28 -35.85
N ASP A 587 -12.54 -23.92 -35.00
CA ASP A 587 -11.86 -25.14 -35.41
C ASP A 587 -12.93 -26.16 -35.83
N ALA A 588 -12.86 -26.61 -37.08
CA ALA A 588 -13.77 -27.61 -37.61
C ALA A 588 -13.69 -28.87 -36.72
N ARG A 589 -14.83 -29.30 -36.20
CA ARG A 589 -14.97 -30.55 -35.43
C ARG A 589 -14.57 -31.77 -36.24
#